data_AF-A0A354UT63-F1
#
_entry.id   AF-A0A354UT63-F1
#
_cell.length_a   1.000
_cell.length_b   1.000
_cell.length_c   1.000
_cell.angle_alpha   90.00
_cell.angle_beta   90.00
_cell.angle_gamma   90.00
#
_symmetry.space_group_name_H-M   'P 1'
#
loop_
_entity.id
_entity.type
_entity.pdbx_description
1 polymer ?
#
loop_
_entity_poly.entity_id
_entity_poly.type
_entity_poly.pdbx_seq_one_letter_code
_entity_poly.pdbx_strand_id
1 'polypeptide(L)'
;MVTYELKKAPGVPLYEALYRHLREDILAGKLAPGEKLPSKRALAQNLEVSKITVETAYNQLLSEGYLYTREKVGYFVERVERRPREAVPEPTAPAETPRQWLLDLTENGTEGFPFSVWMKLQREVMLDYGQALLRPLPNRGIPELRRAIARHLADFRGMGVDPENILLGAGTDFLYNLLIQLLGREKIYAVEEPGYGKIRRIYAAGGVQCVSASMDSLGVLPGSLGRAQVLHCSPSHHYPTGLVTPVNRRLELLSWVGTDKWIIEDDYDSEFRFDAHPVPAMQALDGRGRVIYMNTFTKTLAPSIRISYMVLPG
;
A
#
# COMPACT_ATOMS: atom_id res chain seq x y z
N MET A 1 -33.88 -0.21 -42.41
CA MET A 1 -32.86 0.83 -42.22
C MET A 1 -32.83 1.16 -40.74
N VAL A 2 -31.65 1.25 -40.11
CA VAL A 2 -31.56 1.50 -38.67
C VAL A 2 -31.96 2.96 -38.39
N THR A 3 -32.93 3.17 -37.51
CA THR A 3 -33.46 4.50 -37.16
C THR A 3 -33.40 4.66 -35.65
N TYR A 4 -32.74 5.72 -35.19
CA TYR A 4 -32.55 6.05 -33.77
C TYR A 4 -33.14 7.42 -33.47
N GLU A 5 -33.88 7.54 -32.38
CA GLU A 5 -34.38 8.83 -31.92
C GLU A 5 -33.27 9.53 -31.11
N LEU A 6 -32.42 10.30 -31.81
CA LEU A 6 -31.29 11.01 -31.20
C LEU A 6 -31.76 12.30 -30.52
N LYS A 7 -32.27 12.19 -29.28
CA LYS A 7 -32.61 13.37 -28.47
C LYS A 7 -31.32 14.09 -28.03
N LYS A 8 -31.27 15.41 -28.22
CA LYS A 8 -30.24 16.27 -27.59
C LYS A 8 -30.48 16.29 -26.08
N ALA A 9 -29.91 15.34 -25.35
CA ALA A 9 -29.81 15.42 -23.91
C ALA A 9 -28.75 16.48 -23.53
N PRO A 10 -28.97 17.29 -22.48
CA PRO A 10 -27.95 18.22 -22.02
C PRO A 10 -26.69 17.44 -21.62
N GLY A 11 -25.54 17.78 -22.24
CA GLY A 11 -24.24 17.20 -21.89
C GLY A 11 -23.77 15.98 -22.69
N VAL A 12 -24.60 15.40 -23.58
CA VAL A 12 -24.17 14.26 -24.43
C VAL A 12 -24.13 14.67 -25.92
N PRO A 13 -22.96 14.68 -26.56
CA PRO A 13 -22.86 14.91 -28.00
C PRO A 13 -23.65 13.88 -28.82
N LEU A 14 -24.25 14.32 -29.94
CA LEU A 14 -25.07 13.45 -30.81
C LEU A 14 -24.32 12.22 -31.34
N TYR A 15 -23.01 12.32 -31.56
CA TYR A 15 -22.21 11.18 -32.04
C TYR A 15 -22.08 10.10 -30.96
N GLU A 16 -22.01 10.50 -29.69
CA GLU A 16 -21.92 9.59 -28.56
C GLU A 16 -23.24 8.85 -28.36
N ALA A 17 -24.37 9.57 -28.50
CA ALA A 17 -25.70 8.95 -28.50
C ALA A 17 -25.82 7.92 -29.64
N LEU A 18 -25.40 8.26 -30.86
CA LEU A 18 -25.44 7.33 -32.01
C LEU A 18 -24.52 6.11 -31.80
N TYR A 19 -23.31 6.33 -31.31
CA TYR A 19 -22.37 5.27 -30.95
C TYR A 19 -22.98 4.30 -29.92
N ARG A 20 -23.59 4.81 -28.84
CA ARG A 20 -24.19 3.97 -27.79
C ARG A 20 -25.32 3.09 -28.33
N HIS A 21 -26.22 3.66 -29.12
CA HIS A 21 -27.31 2.89 -29.72
C HIS A 21 -26.82 1.79 -30.67
N LEU A 22 -25.88 2.12 -31.57
CA LEU A 22 -25.29 1.13 -32.48
C LEU A 22 -24.56 0.03 -31.71
N ARG A 23 -23.78 0.40 -30.68
CA ARG A 23 -23.09 -0.56 -29.82
C ARG A 23 -24.05 -1.47 -29.07
N GLU A 24 -25.10 -0.92 -28.48
CA GLU A 24 -26.12 -1.68 -27.76
C GLU A 24 -26.84 -2.65 -28.69
N ASP A 25 -27.17 -2.24 -29.91
CA ASP A 25 -27.82 -3.10 -30.88
C ASP A 25 -26.91 -4.23 -31.40
N ILE A 26 -25.62 -3.96 -31.58
CA ILE A 26 -24.62 -5.00 -31.89
C ILE A 26 -24.50 -5.99 -30.71
N LEU A 27 -24.39 -5.50 -29.47
CA LEU A 27 -24.27 -6.33 -28.27
C LEU A 27 -25.55 -7.11 -27.94
N ALA A 28 -26.71 -6.53 -28.25
CA ALA A 28 -28.00 -7.19 -28.09
C ALA A 28 -28.26 -8.25 -29.18
N GLY A 29 -27.46 -8.24 -30.26
CA GLY A 29 -27.62 -9.12 -31.42
C GLY A 29 -28.73 -8.68 -32.38
N LYS A 30 -29.22 -7.44 -32.26
CA LYS A 30 -30.17 -6.86 -33.23
C LYS A 30 -29.51 -6.56 -34.57
N LEU A 31 -28.23 -6.18 -34.53
CA LEU A 31 -27.35 -6.08 -35.69
C LEU A 31 -26.51 -7.34 -35.76
N ALA A 32 -26.71 -8.14 -36.82
CA ALA A 32 -26.10 -9.46 -36.93
C ALA A 32 -24.61 -9.36 -37.33
N PRO A 33 -23.74 -10.29 -36.89
CA PRO A 33 -22.36 -10.36 -37.38
C PRO A 33 -22.32 -10.46 -38.92
N GLY A 34 -21.49 -9.65 -39.55
CA GLY A 34 -21.38 -9.53 -41.00
C GLY A 34 -22.47 -8.69 -41.67
N GLU A 35 -23.42 -8.12 -40.91
CA GLU A 35 -24.44 -7.23 -41.44
C GLU A 35 -23.80 -5.92 -41.95
N LYS A 36 -24.19 -5.49 -43.15
CA LYS A 36 -23.70 -4.26 -43.76
C LYS A 36 -24.45 -3.05 -43.22
N LEU A 37 -23.75 -2.15 -42.54
CA LEU A 37 -24.31 -0.89 -42.10
C LEU A 37 -24.48 0.11 -43.26
N PRO A 38 -25.43 1.06 -43.14
CA PRO A 38 -25.59 2.13 -44.13
C PRO A 38 -24.31 2.96 -44.27
N SER A 39 -24.11 3.55 -45.46
CA SER A 39 -22.99 4.48 -45.66
C SER A 39 -23.13 5.71 -44.74
N LYS A 40 -21.99 6.35 -44.41
CA LYS A 40 -21.97 7.58 -43.60
C LYS A 40 -22.98 8.63 -44.09
N ARG A 41 -23.14 8.78 -45.41
CA ARG A 41 -24.07 9.74 -46.04
C ARG A 41 -25.53 9.31 -45.90
N ALA A 42 -25.82 8.03 -46.13
CA ALA A 42 -27.18 7.51 -46.05
C ALA A 42 -27.71 7.55 -44.61
N LEU A 43 -26.87 7.20 -43.62
CA LEU A 43 -27.26 7.27 -42.22
C LEU A 43 -27.41 8.72 -41.73
N ALA A 44 -26.54 9.64 -42.19
CA ALA A 44 -26.65 11.05 -41.87
C ALA A 44 -27.95 11.67 -42.40
N GLN A 45 -28.36 11.31 -43.63
CA GLN A 45 -29.64 11.75 -44.21
C GLN A 45 -30.84 11.16 -43.47
N ASN A 46 -30.81 9.86 -43.15
CA ASN A 46 -31.92 9.20 -42.45
C ASN A 46 -32.16 9.75 -41.03
N LEU A 47 -31.09 10.10 -40.32
CA LEU A 47 -31.17 10.60 -38.94
C LEU A 47 -31.18 12.14 -38.85
N GLU A 48 -31.15 12.85 -40.00
CA GLU A 48 -31.07 14.32 -40.08
C GLU A 48 -29.91 14.91 -39.25
N VAL A 49 -28.76 14.23 -39.21
CA VAL A 49 -27.55 14.66 -38.50
C VAL A 49 -26.41 14.99 -39.47
N SER A 50 -25.39 15.68 -38.97
CA SER A 50 -24.20 15.95 -39.77
C SER A 50 -23.46 14.65 -40.14
N LYS A 51 -22.86 14.61 -41.33
CA LYS A 51 -21.98 13.51 -41.75
C LYS A 51 -20.85 13.27 -40.74
N ILE A 52 -20.32 14.34 -40.13
CA ILE A 52 -19.24 14.30 -39.14
C ILE A 52 -19.72 13.50 -37.91
N THR A 53 -20.95 13.68 -37.47
CA THR A 53 -21.54 12.95 -36.33
C THR A 53 -21.53 11.43 -36.57
N VAL A 54 -21.99 10.99 -37.75
CA VAL A 54 -21.98 9.57 -38.12
C VAL A 54 -20.57 9.04 -38.28
N GLU A 55 -19.68 9.84 -38.88
CA GLU A 55 -18.29 9.50 -39.06
C GLU A 55 -17.57 9.28 -37.73
N THR A 56 -17.74 10.17 -36.77
CA THR A 56 -17.16 10.02 -35.43
C THR A 56 -17.71 8.78 -34.72
N ALA A 57 -19.02 8.52 -34.79
CA ALA A 57 -19.63 7.32 -34.19
C ALA A 57 -19.09 6.02 -34.83
N TYR A 58 -19.01 5.97 -36.16
CA TYR A 58 -18.48 4.79 -36.86
C TYR A 58 -16.99 4.60 -36.58
N ASN A 59 -16.20 5.67 -36.56
CA ASN A 59 -14.78 5.60 -36.23
C ASN A 59 -14.57 5.07 -34.81
N GLN A 60 -15.42 5.46 -33.85
CA GLN A 60 -15.39 4.92 -32.49
C GLN A 60 -15.74 3.42 -32.46
N LEU A 61 -16.76 3.00 -33.21
CA LEU A 61 -17.11 1.57 -33.29
C LEU A 61 -16.03 0.73 -33.99
N LEU A 62 -15.32 1.31 -34.97
CA LEU A 62 -14.20 0.66 -35.64
C LEU A 62 -12.98 0.53 -34.72
N SER A 63 -12.64 1.58 -33.98
CA SER A 63 -11.50 1.54 -33.05
C SER A 63 -11.71 0.56 -31.91
N GLU A 64 -12.96 0.37 -31.46
CA GLU A 64 -13.35 -0.62 -30.46
C GLU A 64 -13.58 -2.03 -31.03
N GLY A 65 -13.55 -2.21 -32.36
CA GLY A 65 -13.73 -3.50 -33.01
C GLY A 65 -15.17 -4.02 -33.07
N TYR A 66 -16.17 -3.15 -32.89
CA TYR A 66 -17.58 -3.50 -33.14
C TYR A 66 -17.93 -3.52 -34.63
N LEU A 67 -17.15 -2.79 -35.44
CA LEU A 67 -17.27 -2.78 -36.89
C LEU A 67 -15.93 -3.15 -37.53
N TYR A 68 -15.98 -3.62 -38.76
CA TYR A 68 -14.85 -3.69 -39.68
C TYR A 68 -15.21 -3.07 -41.03
N THR A 69 -14.20 -2.69 -41.80
CA THR A 69 -14.40 -2.11 -43.15
C THR A 69 -13.97 -3.09 -44.23
N ARG A 70 -14.67 -3.09 -45.36
CA ARG A 70 -14.19 -3.72 -46.60
C ARG A 70 -14.05 -2.63 -47.66
N GLU A 71 -12.86 -2.56 -48.26
CA GLU A 71 -12.49 -1.50 -49.20
C GLU A 71 -13.53 -1.40 -50.33
N LYS A 72 -14.02 -0.18 -50.60
CA LYS A 72 -15.05 0.13 -51.63
C LYS A 72 -16.41 -0.57 -51.44
N VAL A 73 -16.62 -1.30 -50.34
CA VAL A 73 -17.89 -2.01 -50.09
C VAL A 73 -18.70 -1.35 -48.96
N GLY A 74 -18.09 -1.04 -47.81
CA GLY A 74 -18.77 -0.39 -46.68
C GLY A 74 -18.30 -0.83 -45.30
N TYR A 75 -19.16 -0.59 -44.30
CA TYR A 75 -18.95 -0.93 -42.89
C TYR A 75 -19.79 -2.16 -42.53
N PHE A 76 -19.21 -3.08 -41.78
CA PHE A 76 -19.83 -4.35 -41.41
C PHE A 76 -19.71 -4.59 -39.92
N VAL A 77 -20.70 -5.26 -39.33
CA VAL A 77 -20.72 -5.60 -37.90
C VAL A 77 -19.76 -6.75 -37.62
N GLU A 78 -18.84 -6.58 -36.68
CA GLU A 78 -17.90 -7.63 -36.28
C GLU A 78 -18.60 -8.69 -35.42
N ARG A 79 -18.06 -9.91 -35.40
CA ARG A 79 -18.56 -10.98 -34.53
C ARG A 79 -18.11 -10.75 -33.09
N VAL A 80 -19.04 -10.28 -32.25
CA VAL A 80 -18.82 -10.14 -30.80
C VAL A 80 -19.37 -11.37 -30.06
N GLU A 81 -18.51 -12.12 -29.37
CA GLU A 81 -18.95 -13.23 -28.53
C GLU A 81 -19.72 -12.72 -27.31
N ARG A 82 -21.00 -13.08 -27.23
CA ARG A 82 -21.86 -12.68 -26.11
C ARG A 82 -21.70 -13.67 -24.96
N ARG A 83 -20.98 -13.29 -23.91
CA ARG A 83 -21.07 -13.99 -22.62
C ARG A 83 -22.33 -13.50 -21.91
N PRO A 84 -23.24 -14.38 -21.47
CA PRO A 84 -24.35 -13.97 -20.62
C PRO A 84 -23.78 -13.18 -19.44
N ARG A 85 -24.25 -11.95 -19.25
CA ARG A 85 -23.88 -11.15 -18.07
C ARG A 85 -24.59 -11.80 -16.89
N GLU A 86 -23.90 -12.67 -16.16
CA GLU A 86 -24.31 -13.04 -14.82
C GLU A 86 -24.48 -11.73 -14.03
N ALA A 87 -25.65 -11.57 -13.42
CA ALA A 87 -25.91 -10.43 -12.55
C ALA A 87 -24.94 -10.54 -11.38
N VAL A 88 -23.85 -9.77 -11.42
CA VAL A 88 -22.95 -9.61 -10.28
C VAL A 88 -23.80 -8.92 -9.21
N PRO A 89 -24.09 -9.56 -8.07
CA PRO A 89 -24.80 -8.90 -7.00
C PRO A 89 -24.00 -7.66 -6.61
N GLU A 90 -24.67 -6.51 -6.55
CA GLU A 90 -24.03 -5.31 -6.03
C GLU A 90 -23.51 -5.62 -4.63
N PRO A 91 -22.22 -5.36 -4.33
CA PRO A 91 -21.71 -5.52 -3.00
C PRO A 91 -22.47 -4.55 -2.08
N THR A 92 -23.42 -5.06 -1.31
CA THR A 92 -24.05 -4.33 -0.23
C THR A 92 -22.97 -4.03 0.79
N ALA A 93 -22.54 -2.77 0.85
CA ALA A 93 -21.68 -2.29 1.92
C ALA A 93 -22.36 -2.63 3.27
N PRO A 94 -21.64 -3.18 4.26
CA PRO A 94 -22.19 -3.30 5.60
C PRO A 94 -22.67 -1.93 6.04
N ALA A 95 -23.92 -1.83 6.51
CA ALA A 95 -24.42 -0.58 7.07
C ALA A 95 -23.57 -0.23 8.30
N GLU A 96 -22.69 0.76 8.18
CA GLU A 96 -21.94 1.29 9.31
C GLU A 96 -22.93 1.94 10.27
N THR A 97 -23.22 1.25 11.36
CA THR A 97 -24.00 1.84 12.45
C THR A 97 -23.03 2.68 13.27
N PRO A 98 -23.21 4.01 13.40
CA PRO A 98 -22.31 4.83 14.18
C PRO A 98 -22.34 4.34 15.63
N ARG A 99 -21.23 3.72 16.07
CA ARG A 99 -21.09 3.25 17.45
C ARG A 99 -20.81 4.48 18.32
N GLN A 100 -21.74 4.82 19.19
CA GLN A 100 -21.49 5.78 20.25
C GLN A 100 -20.74 5.07 21.36
N TRP A 101 -19.44 5.32 21.44
CA TRP A 101 -18.61 4.85 22.56
C TRP A 101 -18.81 5.80 23.74
N LEU A 102 -19.03 5.24 24.94
CA LEU A 102 -19.02 6.03 26.17
C LEU A 102 -17.59 6.50 26.50
N LEU A 103 -16.61 5.65 26.24
CA LEU A 103 -15.18 5.89 26.42
C LEU A 103 -14.41 4.91 25.53
N ASP A 104 -13.42 5.39 24.80
CA ASP A 104 -12.52 4.56 23.99
C ASP A 104 -11.15 4.45 24.67
N LEU A 105 -10.75 3.22 25.00
CA LEU A 105 -9.45 2.89 25.60
C LEU A 105 -8.50 2.19 24.60
N THR A 106 -8.88 2.17 23.32
CA THR A 106 -8.19 1.45 22.24
C THR A 106 -7.55 2.40 21.23
N GLU A 107 -8.09 3.61 21.07
CA GLU A 107 -7.55 4.61 20.17
C GLU A 107 -6.33 5.33 20.76
N ASN A 108 -5.29 5.48 19.94
CA ASN A 108 -4.25 6.48 20.23
C ASN A 108 -4.85 7.82 19.81
N GLY A 109 -5.13 8.68 20.78
CA GLY A 109 -5.81 9.95 20.53
C GLY A 109 -5.15 10.75 19.40
N THR A 110 -5.96 11.29 18.49
CA THR A 110 -5.53 12.27 17.47
C THR A 110 -5.49 13.69 18.04
N GLU A 111 -5.87 13.85 19.31
CA GLU A 111 -5.88 15.11 20.03
C GLU A 111 -4.43 15.59 20.22
N GLY A 112 -4.03 16.60 19.45
CA GLY A 112 -2.68 17.16 19.51
C GLY A 112 -1.96 17.25 18.17
N PHE A 113 -2.54 16.74 17.07
CA PHE A 113 -1.91 16.91 15.76
C PHE A 113 -1.77 18.40 15.38
N PRO A 114 -0.56 18.91 15.11
CA PRO A 114 -0.33 20.33 14.90
C PRO A 114 -0.65 20.75 13.44
N PHE A 115 -1.94 20.79 13.09
CA PHE A 115 -2.41 21.09 11.73
C PHE A 115 -1.83 22.38 11.14
N SER A 116 -1.72 23.44 11.94
CA SER A 116 -1.17 24.73 11.48
C SER A 116 0.31 24.62 11.10
N VAL A 117 1.12 23.91 11.89
CA VAL A 117 2.53 23.64 11.60
C VAL A 117 2.65 22.75 10.37
N TRP A 118 1.84 21.68 10.29
CA TRP A 118 1.84 20.78 9.14
C TRP A 118 1.53 21.49 7.82
N MET A 119 0.47 22.32 7.78
CA MET A 119 0.10 23.09 6.60
C MET A 119 1.17 24.12 6.20
N LYS A 120 1.81 24.75 7.19
CA LYS A 120 2.92 25.69 6.94
C LYS A 120 4.09 24.96 6.26
N LEU A 121 4.55 23.85 6.84
CA LEU A 121 5.66 23.05 6.29
C LEU A 121 5.32 22.48 4.91
N GLN A 122 4.09 22.01 4.71
CA GLN A 122 3.65 21.52 3.40
C GLN A 122 3.73 22.61 2.34
N ARG A 123 3.27 23.83 2.66
CA ARG A 123 3.35 24.98 1.75
C ARG A 123 4.80 25.33 1.42
N GLU A 124 5.67 25.41 2.42
CA GLU A 124 7.10 25.67 2.24
C GLU A 124 7.73 24.64 1.31
N VAL A 125 7.53 23.34 1.56
CA VAL A 125 8.06 22.27 0.70
C VAL A 125 7.53 22.36 -0.74
N MET A 126 6.24 22.66 -0.93
CA MET A 126 5.68 22.82 -2.27
C MET A 126 6.28 24.00 -3.04
N LEU A 127 6.53 25.12 -2.34
CA LEU A 127 7.13 26.33 -2.95
C LEU A 127 8.63 26.16 -3.22
N ASP A 128 9.37 25.56 -2.29
CA ASP A 128 10.82 25.44 -2.37
C ASP A 128 11.27 24.36 -3.37
N TYR A 129 10.57 23.22 -3.41
CA TYR A 129 10.97 22.08 -4.25
C TYR A 129 10.26 22.07 -5.60
N GLY A 130 9.03 22.61 -5.71
CA GLY A 130 8.30 22.78 -6.97
C GLY A 130 8.34 21.54 -7.88
N GLN A 131 8.92 21.68 -9.07
CA GLN A 131 9.02 20.59 -10.06
C GLN A 131 9.90 19.41 -9.61
N ALA A 132 10.81 19.59 -8.65
CA ALA A 132 11.63 18.49 -8.15
C ALA A 132 10.77 17.40 -7.48
N LEU A 133 9.61 17.76 -6.91
CA LEU A 133 8.64 16.83 -6.32
C LEU A 133 7.98 15.91 -7.35
N LEU A 134 8.02 16.27 -8.64
CA LEU A 134 7.43 15.47 -9.73
C LEU A 134 8.39 14.39 -10.26
N ARG A 135 9.64 14.37 -9.78
CA ARG A 135 10.65 13.41 -10.23
C ARG A 135 10.46 12.05 -9.55
N PRO A 136 10.85 10.95 -10.19
CA PRO A 136 10.90 9.64 -9.55
C PRO A 136 11.73 9.69 -8.27
N LEU A 137 11.18 9.12 -7.19
CA LEU A 137 11.86 9.07 -5.91
C LEU A 137 12.84 7.89 -5.85
N PRO A 138 13.94 7.99 -5.08
CA PRO A 138 14.80 6.85 -4.82
C PRO A 138 14.03 5.72 -4.11
N ASN A 139 14.40 4.47 -4.40
CA ASN A 139 13.72 3.28 -3.84
C ASN A 139 13.78 3.18 -2.31
N ARG A 140 14.73 3.87 -1.66
CA ARG A 140 14.87 3.92 -0.19
C ARG A 140 14.12 5.06 0.46
N GLY A 141 13.53 5.97 -0.33
CA GLY A 141 12.97 7.23 0.12
C GLY A 141 13.92 8.42 -0.06
N ILE A 142 13.38 9.63 0.14
CA ILE A 142 14.11 10.88 -0.09
C ILE A 142 15.32 11.02 0.86
N PRO A 143 16.49 11.45 0.36
CA PRO A 143 17.70 11.60 1.19
C PRO A 143 17.50 12.57 2.38
N GLU A 144 16.71 13.62 2.20
CA GLU A 144 16.43 14.64 3.22
C GLU A 144 15.76 14.03 4.45
N LEU A 145 14.75 13.18 4.24
CA LEU A 145 14.05 12.48 5.31
C LEU A 145 14.94 11.42 5.96
N ARG A 146 15.71 10.66 5.18
CA ARG A 146 16.66 9.68 5.72
C ARG A 146 17.69 10.36 6.63
N ARG A 147 18.26 11.50 6.22
CA ARG A 147 19.17 12.30 7.06
C ARG A 147 18.49 12.85 8.31
N ALA A 148 17.24 13.28 8.21
CA ALA A 148 16.47 13.76 9.36
C ALA A 148 16.23 12.64 10.38
N ILE A 149 15.87 11.45 9.92
CA ILE A 149 15.70 10.26 10.77
C ILE A 149 17.02 9.86 11.43
N ALA A 150 18.13 9.84 10.67
CA ALA A 150 19.44 9.51 11.23
C ALA A 150 19.84 10.46 12.37
N ARG A 151 19.63 11.76 12.20
CA ARG A 151 19.84 12.76 13.27
C ARG A 151 18.90 12.52 14.46
N HIS A 152 17.61 12.29 14.20
CA HIS A 152 16.64 12.02 15.24
C HIS A 152 17.01 10.78 16.09
N LEU A 153 17.48 9.71 15.45
CA LEU A 153 17.96 8.50 16.13
C LEU A 153 19.24 8.76 16.93
N ALA A 154 20.15 9.61 16.44
CA ALA A 154 21.32 10.01 17.21
C ALA A 154 20.92 10.77 18.48
N ASP A 155 19.99 11.73 18.36
CA ASP A 155 19.56 12.60 19.46
C ASP A 155 18.72 11.84 20.52
N PHE A 156 17.77 11.01 20.08
CA PHE A 156 16.83 10.32 20.98
C PHE A 156 17.27 8.93 21.42
N ARG A 157 18.06 8.24 20.59
CA ARG A 157 18.44 6.83 20.82
C ARG A 157 19.95 6.62 20.94
N GLY A 158 20.76 7.66 20.75
CA GLY A 158 22.22 7.54 20.75
C GLY A 158 22.75 6.66 19.61
N MET A 159 21.95 6.47 18.55
CA MET A 159 22.29 5.57 17.45
C MET A 159 23.02 6.32 16.34
N GLY A 160 24.27 5.94 16.06
CA GLY A 160 25.02 6.41 14.90
C GLY A 160 24.61 5.65 13.64
N VAL A 161 23.67 6.19 12.87
CA VAL A 161 23.14 5.54 11.65
C VAL A 161 23.56 6.30 10.39
N ASP A 162 24.11 5.59 9.41
CA ASP A 162 24.29 6.13 8.07
C ASP A 162 22.92 6.29 7.38
N PRO A 163 22.54 7.49 6.90
CA PRO A 163 21.30 7.70 6.16
C PRO A 163 21.11 6.73 4.99
N GLU A 164 22.18 6.27 4.34
CA GLU A 164 22.11 5.30 3.24
C GLU A 164 21.56 3.93 3.69
N ASN A 165 21.72 3.59 4.97
CA ASN A 165 21.20 2.35 5.55
C ASN A 165 19.73 2.42 5.97
N ILE A 166 19.08 3.58 5.81
CA ILE A 166 17.67 3.77 6.16
C ILE A 166 16.80 3.48 4.94
N LEU A 167 15.81 2.62 5.10
CA LEU A 167 14.76 2.36 4.12
C LEU A 167 13.40 2.80 4.66
N LEU A 168 12.72 3.68 3.92
CA LEU A 168 11.35 4.11 4.24
C LEU A 168 10.30 3.13 3.72
N GLY A 169 9.24 2.95 4.50
CA GLY A 169 8.10 2.11 4.16
C GLY A 169 6.76 2.78 4.47
N ALA A 170 5.73 2.38 3.72
CA ALA A 170 4.36 2.85 3.91
C ALA A 170 3.65 2.10 5.06
N GLY A 171 4.25 2.15 6.26
CA GLY A 171 3.82 1.39 7.44
C GLY A 171 4.66 0.13 7.69
N THR A 172 4.59 -0.38 8.92
CA THR A 172 5.37 -1.55 9.36
C THR A 172 4.99 -2.83 8.63
N ASP A 173 3.71 -3.01 8.27
CA ASP A 173 3.24 -4.19 7.51
C ASP A 173 3.96 -4.32 6.16
N PHE A 174 4.20 -3.18 5.48
CA PHE A 174 4.95 -3.15 4.23
C PHE A 174 6.40 -3.60 4.45
N LEU A 175 7.04 -3.09 5.52
CA LEU A 175 8.40 -3.44 5.87
C LEU A 175 8.55 -4.91 6.30
N TYR A 176 7.57 -5.48 7.02
CA TYR A 176 7.58 -6.90 7.36
C TYR A 176 7.56 -7.77 6.10
N ASN A 177 6.77 -7.42 5.09
CA ASN A 177 6.77 -8.15 3.82
C ASN A 177 8.10 -8.01 3.07
N LEU A 178 8.71 -6.83 3.11
CA LEU A 178 10.04 -6.62 2.53
C LEU A 178 11.12 -7.43 3.25
N LEU A 179 11.01 -7.59 4.58
CA LEU A 179 11.90 -8.45 5.36
C LEU A 179 11.79 -9.92 4.96
N ILE A 180 10.61 -10.42 4.58
CA ILE A 180 10.45 -11.78 4.05
C ILE A 180 11.22 -11.92 2.73
N GLN A 181 11.17 -10.91 1.87
CA GLN A 181 11.91 -10.92 0.60
C GLN A 181 13.42 -10.81 0.81
N LEU A 182 13.86 -10.03 1.80
CA LEU A 182 15.27 -9.79 2.09
C LEU A 182 15.93 -10.98 2.81
N LEU A 183 15.28 -11.50 3.84
CA LEU A 183 15.85 -12.55 4.69
C LEU A 183 15.49 -13.95 4.19
N GLY A 184 14.46 -14.10 3.36
CA GLY A 184 14.04 -15.37 2.79
C GLY A 184 12.92 -16.05 3.58
N ARG A 185 12.02 -16.72 2.87
CA ARG A 185 10.86 -17.42 3.44
C ARG A 185 11.15 -18.84 3.91
N GLU A 186 12.28 -19.37 3.50
CA GLU A 186 12.83 -20.67 3.91
C GLU A 186 13.37 -20.65 5.34
N LYS A 187 13.61 -19.47 5.91
CA LYS A 187 14.06 -19.30 7.29
C LYS A 187 12.92 -19.48 8.28
N ILE A 188 13.27 -19.94 9.48
CA ILE A 188 12.33 -20.02 10.60
C ILE A 188 12.38 -18.72 11.42
N TYR A 189 11.22 -18.09 11.60
CA TYR A 189 11.08 -16.83 12.33
C TYR A 189 10.50 -17.10 13.73
N ALA A 190 11.19 -16.66 14.77
CA ALA A 190 10.69 -16.62 16.13
C ALA A 190 9.98 -15.27 16.36
N VAL A 191 8.75 -15.32 16.84
CA VAL A 191 7.94 -14.15 17.19
C VAL A 191 7.49 -14.29 18.64
N GLU A 192 7.53 -13.19 19.40
CA GLU A 192 7.10 -13.11 20.80
C GLU A 192 5.72 -13.74 21.04
N GLU A 193 5.60 -14.51 22.13
CA GLU A 193 4.35 -15.12 22.59
C GLU A 193 4.25 -14.99 24.13
N PRO A 194 3.32 -14.16 24.66
CA PRO A 194 2.37 -13.32 23.92
C PRO A 194 3.07 -12.21 23.12
N GLY A 195 2.45 -11.73 22.05
CA GLY A 195 3.01 -10.68 21.20
C GLY A 195 2.00 -10.03 20.27
N TYR A 196 2.44 -9.14 19.37
CA TYR A 196 1.56 -8.54 18.36
C TYR A 196 1.19 -9.56 17.28
N GLY A 197 0.06 -10.25 17.46
CA GLY A 197 -0.36 -11.38 16.61
C GLY A 197 -0.53 -11.08 15.11
N LYS A 198 -0.50 -9.80 14.69
CA LYS A 198 -0.45 -9.44 13.27
C LYS A 198 0.87 -9.85 12.60
N ILE A 199 2.00 -9.80 13.31
CA ILE A 199 3.32 -10.16 12.79
C ILE A 199 3.31 -11.61 12.29
N ARG A 200 2.89 -12.54 13.16
CA ARG A 200 2.77 -13.97 12.81
C ARG A 200 1.85 -14.20 11.61
N ARG A 201 0.72 -13.48 11.52
CA ARG A 201 -0.22 -13.58 10.39
C ARG A 201 0.41 -13.10 9.07
N ILE A 202 1.15 -12.01 9.10
CA ILE A 202 1.84 -11.47 7.91
C ILE A 202 2.91 -12.45 7.43
N TYR A 203 3.74 -12.97 8.34
CA TYR A 203 4.75 -13.97 8.01
C TYR A 203 4.14 -15.26 7.47
N ALA A 204 3.10 -15.78 8.11
CA ALA A 204 2.38 -16.96 7.62
C ALA A 204 1.78 -16.73 6.22
N ALA A 205 1.20 -15.56 5.96
CA ALA A 205 0.67 -15.20 4.63
C ALA A 205 1.78 -15.09 3.57
N GLY A 206 3.00 -14.72 3.97
CA GLY A 206 4.20 -14.75 3.12
C GLY A 206 4.83 -16.15 2.95
N GLY A 207 4.24 -17.19 3.55
CA GLY A 207 4.74 -18.57 3.49
C GLY A 207 5.92 -18.86 4.42
N VAL A 208 6.15 -18.02 5.42
CA VAL A 208 7.23 -18.18 6.41
C VAL A 208 6.77 -19.10 7.55
N GLN A 209 7.63 -20.03 7.95
CA GLN A 209 7.40 -20.82 9.15
C GLN A 209 7.74 -20.00 10.41
N CYS A 210 6.76 -19.88 11.33
CA CYS A 210 6.96 -19.17 12.59
C CYS A 210 6.95 -20.10 13.81
N VAL A 211 7.91 -19.93 14.73
CA VAL A 211 7.91 -20.53 16.08
C VAL A 211 7.61 -19.45 17.12
N SER A 212 7.20 -19.85 18.32
CA SER A 212 6.95 -18.92 19.42
C SER A 212 8.23 -18.67 20.21
N ALA A 213 8.54 -17.39 20.46
CA ALA A 213 9.61 -16.96 21.35
C ALA A 213 9.00 -16.75 22.75
N SER A 214 9.16 -17.74 23.63
CA SER A 214 8.68 -17.64 25.01
C SER A 214 9.47 -16.60 25.79
N MET A 215 8.83 -15.97 26.77
CA MET A 215 9.42 -14.90 27.57
C MET A 215 9.27 -15.14 29.07
N ASP A 216 10.17 -14.55 29.84
CA ASP A 216 10.05 -14.39 31.29
C ASP A 216 9.86 -12.89 31.64
N SER A 217 10.01 -12.54 32.91
CA SER A 217 9.90 -11.15 33.37
C SER A 217 10.98 -10.21 32.80
N LEU A 218 12.01 -10.74 32.15
CA LEU A 218 13.07 -9.97 31.51
C LEU A 218 12.93 -9.92 29.98
N GLY A 219 11.89 -10.52 29.40
CA GLY A 219 11.67 -10.57 27.95
C GLY A 219 11.94 -11.95 27.35
N VAL A 220 12.22 -11.99 26.04
CA VAL A 220 12.41 -13.25 25.29
C VAL A 220 13.52 -14.10 25.89
N LEU A 221 13.28 -15.41 26.05
CA LEU A 221 14.26 -16.38 26.50
C LEU A 221 15.09 -16.88 25.30
N PRO A 222 16.42 -16.69 25.26
CA PRO A 222 17.25 -17.18 24.15
C PRO A 222 17.11 -18.70 23.90
N GLY A 223 16.95 -19.48 24.98
CA GLY A 223 16.75 -20.94 24.91
C GLY A 223 15.44 -21.37 24.23
N SER A 224 14.44 -20.49 24.15
CA SER A 224 13.14 -20.79 23.51
C SER A 224 13.19 -20.71 21.98
N LEU A 225 14.24 -20.10 21.42
CA LEU A 225 14.33 -19.80 19.99
C LEU A 225 14.54 -21.03 19.10
N GLY A 226 14.97 -22.16 19.68
CA GLY A 226 15.09 -23.44 18.98
C GLY A 226 15.87 -23.35 17.67
N ARG A 227 15.23 -23.73 16.56
CA ARG A 227 15.82 -23.70 15.20
C ARG A 227 15.60 -22.37 14.47
N ALA A 228 15.10 -21.34 15.14
CA ALA A 228 14.89 -20.05 14.51
C ALA A 228 16.20 -19.45 13.99
N GLN A 229 16.09 -18.78 12.86
CA GLN A 229 17.15 -17.99 12.24
C GLN A 229 16.86 -16.49 12.35
N VAL A 230 15.60 -16.10 12.52
CA VAL A 230 15.22 -14.69 12.69
C VAL A 230 14.43 -14.57 13.99
N LEU A 231 14.80 -13.63 14.86
CA LEU A 231 13.99 -13.24 16.01
C LEU A 231 13.36 -11.87 15.72
N HIS A 232 12.05 -11.75 15.85
CA HIS A 232 11.36 -10.47 15.84
C HIS A 232 10.86 -10.18 17.26
N CYS A 233 11.38 -9.11 17.86
CA CYS A 233 11.05 -8.73 19.24
C CYS A 233 10.91 -7.21 19.43
N SER A 234 10.26 -6.82 20.53
CA SER A 234 9.98 -5.44 20.91
C SER A 234 10.64 -5.08 22.25
N PRO A 235 11.98 -5.03 22.33
CA PRO A 235 12.70 -5.03 23.60
C PRO A 235 12.61 -3.69 24.37
N SER A 236 12.36 -2.58 23.67
CA SER A 236 12.25 -1.26 24.27
C SER A 236 10.97 -1.11 25.06
N HIS A 237 9.86 -1.63 24.52
CA HIS A 237 8.56 -1.68 25.17
C HIS A 237 7.78 -2.86 24.60
N HIS A 238 7.72 -3.96 25.36
CA HIS A 238 7.11 -5.17 24.86
C HIS A 238 5.59 -5.02 24.73
N TYR A 239 5.03 -5.33 23.56
CA TYR A 239 3.58 -5.41 23.40
C TYR A 239 3.07 -6.84 23.61
N PRO A 240 2.04 -7.10 24.45
CA PRO A 240 1.18 -6.13 25.14
C PRO A 240 1.58 -5.88 26.61
N THR A 241 2.64 -6.51 27.12
CA THR A 241 2.92 -6.57 28.57
C THR A 241 3.56 -5.30 29.14
N GLY A 242 4.08 -4.42 28.30
CA GLY A 242 4.81 -3.21 28.70
C GLY A 242 6.22 -3.46 29.24
N LEU A 243 6.74 -4.69 29.17
CA LEU A 243 8.06 -5.01 29.71
C LEU A 243 9.18 -4.30 28.95
N VAL A 244 10.16 -3.78 29.69
CA VAL A 244 11.40 -3.26 29.12
C VAL A 244 12.47 -4.34 29.28
N THR A 245 13.03 -4.80 28.16
CA THR A 245 14.09 -5.82 28.17
C THR A 245 15.40 -5.20 28.66
N PRO A 246 15.96 -5.67 29.79
CA PRO A 246 17.18 -5.11 30.37
C PRO A 246 18.41 -5.43 29.54
N VAL A 247 19.49 -4.65 29.76
CA VAL A 247 20.72 -4.73 28.96
C VAL A 247 21.36 -6.12 28.96
N ASN A 248 21.36 -6.83 30.09
CA ASN A 248 21.89 -8.19 30.17
C ASN A 248 21.13 -9.15 29.25
N ARG A 249 19.79 -9.08 29.23
CA ARG A 249 18.99 -9.91 28.32
C ARG A 249 19.19 -9.52 26.86
N ARG A 250 19.35 -8.23 26.54
CA ARG A 250 19.71 -7.77 25.19
C ARG A 250 21.04 -8.38 24.73
N LEU A 251 22.07 -8.37 25.60
CA LEU A 251 23.37 -8.98 25.31
C LEU A 251 23.29 -10.50 25.14
N GLU A 252 22.47 -11.19 25.95
CA GLU A 252 22.19 -12.62 25.77
C GLU A 252 21.58 -12.91 24.39
N LEU A 253 20.58 -12.11 23.96
CA LEU A 253 19.96 -12.25 22.64
C LEU A 253 20.95 -11.94 21.51
N LEU A 254 21.79 -10.91 21.66
CA LEU A 254 22.86 -10.61 20.71
C LEU A 254 23.90 -11.73 20.63
N SER A 255 24.17 -12.44 21.74
CA SER A 255 25.08 -13.60 21.73
C SER A 255 24.51 -14.79 20.93
N TRP A 256 23.18 -14.91 20.83
CA TRP A 256 22.50 -15.93 20.03
C TRP A 256 22.66 -15.69 18.52
N VAL A 257 22.94 -14.45 18.10
CA VAL A 257 23.12 -14.07 16.70
C VAL A 257 24.42 -14.67 16.14
N GLY A 258 24.28 -15.63 15.23
CA GLY A 258 25.37 -16.23 14.46
C GLY A 258 25.43 -15.74 13.01
N THR A 259 26.19 -16.45 12.16
CA THR A 259 26.43 -16.08 10.76
C THR A 259 25.17 -16.04 9.88
N ASP A 260 24.18 -16.86 10.20
CA ASP A 260 22.89 -16.93 9.48
C ASP A 260 21.70 -16.63 10.40
N LYS A 261 21.93 -15.80 11.43
CA LYS A 261 20.87 -15.38 12.34
C LYS A 261 20.73 -13.87 12.36
N TRP A 262 19.50 -13.41 12.54
CA TRP A 262 19.12 -12.01 12.50
C TRP A 262 18.18 -11.69 13.64
N ILE A 263 18.24 -10.45 14.12
CA ILE A 263 17.22 -9.90 15.01
C ILE A 263 16.55 -8.72 14.29
N ILE A 264 15.23 -8.69 14.36
CA ILE A 264 14.40 -7.55 13.99
C ILE A 264 13.96 -6.91 15.31
N GLU A 265 14.48 -5.72 15.59
CA GLU A 265 14.10 -4.91 16.74
C GLU A 265 12.97 -3.97 16.33
N ASP A 266 11.73 -4.26 16.73
CA ASP A 266 10.55 -3.41 16.47
C ASP A 266 10.33 -2.44 17.61
N ASP A 267 10.49 -1.16 17.31
CA ASP A 267 10.46 -0.09 18.29
C ASP A 267 9.39 0.95 17.94
N TYR A 268 8.17 0.66 18.35
CA TYR A 268 6.97 1.36 17.88
C TYR A 268 6.58 2.59 18.70
N ASP A 269 7.12 2.78 19.91
CA ASP A 269 6.76 3.87 20.82
C ASP A 269 7.90 4.39 21.71
N SER A 270 9.16 4.17 21.32
CA SER A 270 10.33 4.62 22.10
C SER A 270 10.35 6.09 22.48
N GLU A 271 9.67 6.94 21.70
CA GLU A 271 9.58 8.39 21.87
C GLU A 271 8.73 8.77 23.10
N PHE A 272 7.92 7.86 23.64
CA PHE A 272 7.02 8.10 24.77
C PHE A 272 7.56 7.52 26.08
N ARG A 273 8.62 8.14 26.61
CA ARG A 273 9.22 7.80 27.91
C ARG A 273 9.13 8.98 28.86
N PHE A 274 8.48 8.79 30.01
CA PHE A 274 8.16 9.88 30.94
C PHE A 274 9.18 10.04 32.09
N ASP A 275 9.79 8.95 32.57
CA ASP A 275 10.57 8.97 33.82
C ASP A 275 12.05 8.58 33.70
N ALA A 276 12.52 8.03 32.57
CA ALA A 276 13.90 7.53 32.45
C ALA A 276 14.49 7.63 31.04
N HIS A 277 15.82 7.74 30.98
CA HIS A 277 16.57 7.59 29.74
C HIS A 277 16.45 6.15 29.22
N PRO A 278 16.17 5.94 27.93
CA PRO A 278 15.91 4.62 27.37
C PRO A 278 17.16 3.73 27.43
N VAL A 279 16.94 2.42 27.61
CA VAL A 279 17.99 1.42 27.38
C VAL A 279 18.41 1.51 25.90
N PRO A 280 19.72 1.51 25.57
CA PRO A 280 20.17 1.58 24.19
C PRO A 280 19.52 0.51 23.31
N ALA A 281 19.19 0.89 22.07
CA ALA A 281 18.70 -0.04 21.05
C ALA A 281 19.67 -1.22 20.92
N MET A 282 19.17 -2.43 20.69
CA MET A 282 20.04 -3.59 20.44
C MET A 282 20.90 -3.36 19.20
N GLN A 283 20.38 -2.64 18.19
CA GLN A 283 21.16 -2.23 17.03
C GLN A 283 22.40 -1.41 17.39
N ALA A 284 22.33 -0.56 18.42
CA ALA A 284 23.48 0.23 18.86
C ALA A 284 24.53 -0.62 19.60
N LEU A 285 24.10 -1.74 20.18
CA LEU A 285 24.96 -2.69 20.89
C LEU A 285 25.51 -3.79 19.97
N ASP A 286 25.04 -3.85 18.72
CA ASP A 286 25.36 -4.91 17.78
C ASP A 286 26.70 -4.68 17.08
N GLY A 287 27.72 -5.44 17.50
CA GLY A 287 29.02 -5.45 16.84
C GLY A 287 29.11 -6.34 15.58
N ARG A 288 28.05 -7.08 15.23
CA ARG A 288 28.06 -8.07 14.13
C ARG A 288 27.29 -7.65 12.87
N GLY A 289 26.51 -6.56 12.94
CA GLY A 289 25.73 -6.06 11.80
C GLY A 289 24.60 -7.01 11.40
N ARG A 290 23.82 -7.48 12.38
CA ARG A 290 22.76 -8.48 12.25
C ARG A 290 21.45 -8.10 12.96
N VAL A 291 21.39 -6.91 13.55
CA VAL A 291 20.14 -6.32 14.03
C VAL A 291 19.59 -5.35 12.99
N ILE A 292 18.37 -5.64 12.52
CA ILE A 292 17.58 -4.71 11.72
C ILE A 292 16.66 -3.96 12.69
N TYR A 293 16.88 -2.66 12.84
CA TYR A 293 16.03 -1.80 13.67
C TYR A 293 14.83 -1.31 12.86
N MET A 294 13.65 -1.31 13.45
CA MET A 294 12.41 -0.83 12.85
C MET A 294 11.72 0.15 13.79
N ASN A 295 11.09 1.18 13.21
CA ASN A 295 10.29 2.14 13.97
C ASN A 295 9.22 2.76 13.05
N THR A 296 8.22 3.41 13.64
CA THR A 296 7.07 3.99 12.94
C THR A 296 6.68 5.37 13.48
N PHE A 297 6.28 6.27 12.58
CA PHE A 297 5.69 7.56 12.95
C PHE A 297 4.18 7.50 13.19
N THR A 298 3.57 6.32 13.08
CA THR A 298 2.11 6.14 13.28
C THR A 298 1.67 6.55 14.69
N LYS A 299 2.54 6.41 15.70
CA LYS A 299 2.25 6.79 17.10
C LYS A 299 2.60 8.24 17.41
N THR A 300 3.60 8.81 16.73
CA THR A 300 4.13 10.16 16.99
C THR A 300 3.50 11.26 16.15
N LEU A 301 3.00 10.93 14.94
CA LEU A 301 2.30 11.87 14.07
C LEU A 301 0.78 11.64 14.10
N ALA A 302 0.31 10.62 13.39
CA ALA A 302 -1.10 10.27 13.35
C ALA A 302 -1.28 8.82 12.84
N PRO A 303 -2.32 8.08 13.29
CA PRO A 303 -2.59 6.73 12.81
C PRO A 303 -2.80 6.63 11.29
N SER A 304 -3.32 7.69 10.67
CA SER A 304 -3.55 7.80 9.23
C SER A 304 -2.28 8.07 8.41
N ILE A 305 -1.21 8.59 9.04
CA ILE A 305 0.07 8.86 8.39
C ILE A 305 0.97 7.63 8.53
N ARG A 306 0.90 6.76 7.53
CA ARG A 306 1.60 5.47 7.50
C ARG A 306 3.02 5.64 6.98
N ILE A 307 3.90 6.21 7.81
CA ILE A 307 5.34 6.30 7.53
C ILE A 307 6.08 5.46 8.58
N SER A 308 6.88 4.52 8.11
CA SER A 308 7.75 3.70 8.93
C SER A 308 9.13 3.61 8.27
N TYR A 309 10.12 3.16 9.01
CA TYR A 309 11.45 2.95 8.46
C TYR A 309 12.13 1.75 9.11
N MET A 310 13.11 1.21 8.41
CA MET A 310 14.04 0.25 8.98
C MET A 310 15.49 0.69 8.72
N VAL A 311 16.35 0.42 9.68
CA VAL A 311 17.81 0.59 9.56
C VAL A 311 18.39 -0.78 9.25
N LEU A 312 18.90 -0.91 8.04
CA LEU A 312 19.60 -2.11 7.60
C LEU A 312 21.06 -2.06 8.07
N PRO A 313 21.68 -3.22 8.38
CA PRO A 313 23.12 -3.27 8.57
C PRO A 313 23.87 -2.80 7.31
N GLY A 314 24.99 -2.11 7.53
CA GLY A 314 25.86 -1.58 6.47
C GLY A 314 26.73 -2.64 5.80
#